data_AF-A0A955TS96-F1
#
_entry.id   AF-A0A955TS96-F1
#
_cell.length_a   1.000
_cell.length_b   1.000
_cell.length_c   1.000
_cell.angle_alpha   90.00
_cell.angle_beta   90.00
_cell.angle_gamma   90.00
#
_symmetry.space_group_name_H-M   'P 1'
#
loop_
_entity.id
_entity.type
_entity.pdbx_description
1 polymer ?
#
loop_
_entity_poly.entity_id
_entity_poly.type
_entity_poly.pdbx_seq_one_letter_code
_entity_poly.pdbx_strand_id
1 'polypeptide(L)'
;TIVLVNRLIETLFGYSRQELIGQPIEILLPARFRQAHTHHRSDYSNKPAPHPKMGKGRELHGLHKDGREIPLEVGLNPIETREGRFIL
;
A
#
# COMPACT_ATOMS: atom_id res chain seq x y z
N THR A 1 -5.94 6.57 -1.58
CA THR A 1 -6.91 5.64 -2.19
C THR A 1 -6.22 4.86 -3.28
N ILE A 2 -6.53 3.57 -3.42
CA ILE A 2 -6.02 2.73 -4.51
C ILE A 2 -6.75 3.12 -5.80
N VAL A 3 -5.97 3.50 -6.82
CA VAL A 3 -6.50 3.90 -8.13
C VAL A 3 -6.22 2.88 -9.23
N LEU A 4 -5.17 2.08 -9.05
CA LEU A 4 -4.70 1.07 -9.99
C LEU A 4 -4.13 -0.10 -9.20
N VAL A 5 -4.30 -1.30 -9.74
CA VAL A 5 -3.70 -2.54 -9.24
C VAL A 5 -3.25 -3.37 -10.44
N ASN A 6 -2.21 -4.16 -10.24
CA ASN A 6 -1.80 -5.17 -11.20
C ASN A 6 -2.38 -6.54 -10.81
N ARG A 7 -2.27 -7.52 -11.72
CA ARG A 7 -2.76 -8.88 -11.48
C ARG A 7 -2.08 -9.58 -10.31
N LEU A 8 -0.82 -9.23 -10.02
CA LEU A 8 -0.07 -9.83 -8.91
C LEU A 8 -0.70 -9.47 -7.56
N ILE A 9 -1.14 -8.23 -7.36
CA ILE A 9 -1.82 -7.81 -6.13
C ILE A 9 -3.12 -8.58 -5.92
N GLU A 10 -3.89 -8.82 -6.98
CA GLU A 10 -5.13 -9.60 -6.90
C GLU A 10 -4.86 -11.04 -6.43
N THR A 11 -3.88 -11.70 -7.04
CA THR A 11 -3.49 -13.06 -6.66
C THR A 11 -2.88 -13.12 -5.25
N LEU A 12 -2.05 -12.14 -4.89
CA LEU A 12 -1.32 -12.14 -3.63
C LEU A 12 -2.22 -11.86 -2.44
N PHE A 13 -3.26 -11.04 -2.60
CA PHE A 13 -4.14 -10.65 -1.49
C PHE A 13 -5.55 -11.24 -1.58
N GLY A 14 -5.91 -11.91 -2.67
CA GLY A 14 -7.20 -12.59 -2.84
C GLY A 14 -8.39 -11.66 -3.06
N TYR A 15 -8.14 -10.38 -3.33
CA TYR A 15 -9.16 -9.41 -3.71
C TYR A 15 -9.22 -9.27 -5.23
N SER A 16 -10.41 -9.09 -5.77
CA SER A 16 -10.53 -8.64 -7.16
C SER A 16 -10.13 -7.18 -7.28
N ARG A 17 -9.76 -6.76 -8.50
CA ARG A 17 -9.54 -5.34 -8.81
C ARG A 17 -10.72 -4.46 -8.37
N GLN A 18 -11.96 -4.87 -8.59
CA GLN A 18 -13.14 -4.08 -8.24
C GLN A 18 -13.28 -3.88 -6.73
N GLU A 19 -12.79 -4.83 -5.92
CA GLU A 19 -12.80 -4.71 -4.46
C GLU A 19 -11.71 -3.78 -3.94
N LEU A 20 -10.62 -3.59 -4.69
CA LEU A 20 -9.49 -2.76 -4.29
C LEU A 20 -9.60 -1.31 -4.76
N ILE A 21 -10.09 -1.08 -5.98
CA ILE A 21 -10.21 0.29 -6.51
C ILE A 21 -11.15 1.11 -5.64
N GLY A 22 -10.73 2.32 -5.26
CA GLY A 22 -11.50 3.21 -4.40
C GLY A 22 -11.31 2.95 -2.90
N GLN A 23 -10.65 1.87 -2.50
CA GLN A 23 -10.37 1.58 -1.10
C GLN A 23 -9.08 2.26 -0.60
N PRO A 24 -8.95 2.49 0.72
CA PRO A 24 -7.66 2.85 1.32
C PRO A 24 -6.68 1.67 1.24
N ILE A 25 -5.38 1.92 1.14
CA ILE A 25 -4.36 0.85 1.09
C ILE A 25 -4.32 0.02 2.38
N GLU A 26 -4.79 0.61 3.48
CA GLU A 26 -4.87 0.00 4.81
C GLU A 26 -5.76 -1.25 4.89
N ILE A 27 -6.64 -1.51 3.90
CA ILE A 27 -7.38 -2.79 3.84
C ILE A 27 -6.45 -3.99 3.68
N LEU A 28 -5.29 -3.79 3.05
CA LEU A 28 -4.26 -4.81 2.81
C LEU A 28 -3.31 -4.95 3.99
N LEU A 29 -3.56 -4.25 5.11
CA LEU A 29 -2.72 -4.29 6.30
C LEU A 29 -3.45 -4.98 7.46
N PRO A 30 -2.73 -5.75 8.29
CA PRO A 30 -3.23 -6.21 9.58
C PRO A 30 -3.75 -5.03 10.42
N ALA A 31 -4.86 -5.23 11.14
CA ALA A 31 -5.54 -4.16 11.87
C ALA A 31 -4.61 -3.34 12.78
N ARG A 32 -3.65 -4.01 13.43
CA ARG A 32 -2.64 -3.41 14.32
C ARG A 32 -1.74 -2.38 13.64
N PHE A 33 -1.60 -2.40 12.32
CA PHE A 33 -0.73 -1.48 11.58
C PHE A 33 -1.48 -0.35 10.89
N ARG A 34 -2.81 -0.42 10.77
CA ARG A 34 -3.61 0.52 9.97
C ARG A 34 -3.52 1.97 10.47
N GLN A 35 -3.59 2.18 11.78
CA GLN A 35 -3.57 3.53 12.36
C GLN A 35 -2.21 4.21 12.15
N ALA A 36 -1.12 3.53 12.52
CA ALA A 36 0.23 4.05 12.31
C ALA A 36 0.53 4.28 10.83
N HIS A 37 0.09 3.37 9.95
CA HIS A 37 0.28 3.51 8.52
C HIS A 37 -0.46 4.72 7.94
N THR A 38 -1.69 5.00 8.40
CA THR A 38 -2.46 6.17 7.94
C THR A 38 -1.69 7.47 8.20
N HIS A 39 -1.03 7.58 9.35
CA HIS A 39 -0.18 8.71 9.68
C HIS A 39 1.06 8.79 8.76
N HIS A 40 1.81 7.69 8.63
CA HIS A 40 2.97 7.63 7.73
C HIS A 40 2.61 7.98 6.27
N ARG A 41 1.46 7.51 5.79
CA ARG A 41 0.96 7.81 4.44
C ARG A 41 0.66 9.29 4.28
N SER A 42 0.01 9.91 5.28
CA SER A 42 -0.27 11.35 5.28
C SER A 42 1.03 12.16 5.25
N ASP A 43 1.98 11.82 6.10
CA ASP A 43 3.28 12.51 6.17
C ASP A 43 4.07 12.38 4.87
N TYR A 44 4.12 11.18 4.31
CA TYR A 44 4.81 10.92 3.05
C TYR A 44 4.15 11.63 1.85
N SER A 45 2.83 11.75 1.84
CA SER A 45 2.12 12.51 0.80
C SER A 45 2.47 14.00 0.83
N ASN A 46 2.69 14.55 2.03
CA ASN A 46 3.11 15.95 2.23
C ASN A 46 4.58 16.19 1.87
N LYS A 47 5.47 15.24 2.18
CA LYS A 47 6.91 15.32 1.92
C LYS A 47 7.44 14.01 1.32
N PRO A 48 7.18 13.76 0.03
CA PRO A 48 7.63 12.53 -0.62
C PRO A 48 9.15 12.55 -0.78
N ALA A 49 9.78 11.46 -0.39
CA ALA A 49 11.19 11.17 -0.69
C ALA A 49 11.25 10.11 -1.80
N PRO A 50 12.23 10.12 -2.72
CA PRO A 50 12.41 9.04 -3.68
C PRO A 50 12.90 7.77 -2.98
N HIS A 51 12.33 6.62 -3.33
CA HIS A 51 12.78 5.29 -2.88
C HIS A 51 12.94 5.08 -1.36
N PRO A 52 12.04 5.55 -0.48
CA PRO A 52 12.06 5.08 0.89
C PRO A 52 11.71 3.60 0.86
N LYS A 53 12.63 2.77 1.34
CA LYS A 53 12.27 1.40 1.68
C LYS A 53 11.32 1.46 2.87
N MET A 54 10.04 1.19 2.64
CA MET A 54 9.14 0.87 3.74
C MET A 54 9.63 -0.46 4.30
N GLY A 55 10.04 -0.47 5.57
CA GLY A 55 10.54 -1.69 6.22
C GLY A 55 12.07 -1.84 6.28
N LYS A 56 12.87 -0.76 6.16
CA LYS A 56 14.31 -0.83 6.52
C LYS A 56 14.48 -1.33 7.97
N GLY A 57 14.71 -2.64 8.13
CA GLY A 57 14.86 -3.34 9.41
C GLY A 57 13.56 -3.81 10.09
N ARG A 58 12.41 -3.80 9.40
CA ARG A 58 11.12 -4.30 9.95
C ARG A 58 10.44 -5.21 8.93
N GLU A 59 10.01 -6.39 9.37
CA GLU A 59 9.18 -7.28 8.56
C GLU A 59 7.80 -6.64 8.33
N LEU A 60 7.53 -6.22 7.09
CA LEU A 60 6.20 -5.77 6.72
C LEU A 60 5.32 -6.97 6.44
N HIS A 61 4.09 -6.88 6.92
CA HIS A 61 3.09 -7.90 6.73
C HIS A 61 1.85 -7.27 6.08
N GLY A 62 1.43 -7.86 4.96
CA GLY A 62 0.13 -7.64 4.37
C GLY A 62 -0.90 -8.61 4.93
N LEU A 63 -2.18 -8.30 4.75
CA LEU A 63 -3.31 -9.14 5.15
C LEU A 63 -4.08 -9.59 3.91
N HIS A 64 -4.03 -10.88 3.62
CA HIS A 64 -4.86 -11.51 2.60
C HIS A 64 -6.33 -11.47 3.01
N LYS A 65 -7.24 -11.52 2.04
CA LYS A 65 -8.69 -11.48 2.25
C LYS A 65 -9.22 -12.57 3.18
N ASP A 66 -8.57 -13.74 3.20
CA ASP A 66 -8.90 -14.86 4.10
C ASP A 66 -8.37 -14.68 5.54
N GLY A 67 -7.65 -13.59 5.83
CA GLY A 67 -7.10 -13.27 7.14
C GLY A 67 -5.66 -13.73 7.36
N ARG A 68 -5.03 -14.41 6.40
CA ARG A 68 -3.61 -14.78 6.50
C ARG A 68 -2.70 -13.57 6.34
N GLU A 69 -1.63 -13.54 7.12
CA GLU A 69 -0.56 -12.57 6.93
C GLU A 69 0.48 -13.05 5.91
N ILE A 70 0.94 -12.11 5.10
CA ILE A 70 1.91 -12.35 4.04
C ILE A 70 3.10 -11.41 4.25
N PRO A 71 4.35 -11.93 4.33
CA PRO A 71 5.53 -11.08 4.41
C PRO A 71 5.76 -10.36 3.09
N LEU A 72 6.06 -9.06 3.14
CA LEU A 72 6.21 -8.20 1.97
C LEU A 72 7.42 -7.27 2.11
N GLU A 73 7.97 -6.86 0.97
CA GLU A 73 8.82 -5.67 0.87
C GLU A 73 8.09 -4.64 -0.01
N VAL A 74 8.05 -3.39 0.44
CA VAL A 74 7.35 -2.31 -0.26
C VAL A 74 8.34 -1.20 -0.60
N GLY A 75 8.43 -0.88 -1.90
CA GLY A 75 9.11 0.32 -2.39
C GLY A 75 8.08 1.35 -2.79
N LEU A 76 8.31 2.61 -2.44
CA LEU A 76 7.48 3.73 -2.88
C LEU A 76 8.19 4.53 -3.97
N ASN A 77 7.48 4.79 -5.06
CA ASN A 77 7.95 5.65 -6.14
C ASN A 77 6.92 6.74 -6.46
N PRO A 78 7.12 7.99 -5.98
CA PRO A 78 6.28 9.11 -6.36
C PRO A 78 6.43 9.44 -7.84
N ILE A 79 5.31 9.59 -8.53
CA ILE A 79 5.26 10.04 -9.93
C ILE A 79 4.32 11.25 -10.07
N GLU A 80 4.72 12.20 -10.91
CA GLU A 80 3.89 13.34 -11.30
C GLU A 80 3.26 13.05 -12.67
N THR A 81 1.95 13.23 -12.79
CA THR A 81 1.21 13.03 -14.03
C THR A 81 0.35 14.25 -14.34
N ARG A 82 -0.29 14.29 -15.51
CA ARG A 82 -1.25 15.36 -15.86
C ARG A 82 -2.48 15.39 -14.94
N GLU A 83 -2.81 14.28 -14.31
CA GLU A 83 -3.97 14.14 -13.40
C GLU A 83 -3.59 14.43 -11.93
N GLY A 84 -2.31 14.68 -11.67
CA GLY A 84 -1.75 14.91 -10.34
C GLY A 84 -0.70 13.88 -9.93
N ARG A 85 -0.36 13.91 -8.64
CA ARG A 85 0.66 13.04 -8.04
C ARG A 85 0.09 11.67 -7.68
N PHE A 86 0.80 10.62 -8.06
CA PHE A 86 0.54 9.25 -7.62
C PHE A 86 1.75 8.66 -6.90
N ILE A 87 1.49 7.72 -5.99
CA ILE A 87 2.53 6.91 -5.35
C ILE A 87 2.35 5.48 -5.84
N LEU A 88 3.38 4.95 -6.50
CA LEU A 88 3.46 3.56 -6.93
C LEU A 88 4.14 2.70 -5.85
#